data_AF-K1YK98-F1
#
_entry.id   AF-K1YK98-F1
#
_cell.length_a   1.000
_cell.length_b   1.000
_cell.length_c   1.000
_cell.angle_alpha   90.00
_cell.angle_beta   90.00
_cell.angle_gamma   90.00
#
_symmetry.space_group_name_H-M   'P 1'
#
loop_
_entity.id
_entity.type
_entity.pdbx_description
1 polymer ?
#
loop_
_entity_poly.entity_id
_entity_poly.type
_entity_poly.pdbx_seq_one_letter_code
_entity_poly.pdbx_strand_id
1 'polypeptide(L)'
;MPAPVEQQFQYSVQVRGRLTEPEEFADIIVRAQADGSFIRIKDVARVELGAKDYNFSCRYNGKPAAAFSINLTPDGSAIETSKLIRERLTELAHSFPPDIEYAIVHDNTVFVKASLESVAHTFFEALLLVLVVVFLFLQSLRATIIPMLAVPVSLVGTFAVFVLLGFTINTLTMFAMVLAIGIVVDDAIVVVEAVEHHMAQGLPPRDATLKAMNEVSGPVVAIALILAAVFVPVAFLGGMAGVMYKQFAVTVAVSTMLSAFVALSLTPALCVMVLRPKKKHGGRKGFFGAFNRGFEALTGGYGWG
;
A
#
# COMPACT_ATOMS: atom_id res chain seq x y z
N MET A 1 52.31 -29.10 -7.48
CA MET A 1 53.46 -29.97 -7.15
C MET A 1 54.62 -29.06 -6.72
N PRO A 2 55.40 -29.38 -5.69
CA PRO A 2 56.55 -28.55 -5.31
C PRO A 2 57.61 -28.59 -6.42
N ALA A 3 58.26 -27.45 -6.69
CA ALA A 3 59.28 -27.33 -7.72
C ALA A 3 60.56 -28.11 -7.33
N PRO A 4 61.33 -28.68 -8.29
CA PRO A 4 62.60 -29.35 -8.01
C PRO A 4 63.62 -28.42 -7.34
N VAL A 5 64.47 -28.97 -6.47
CA VAL A 5 65.43 -28.22 -5.62
C VAL A 5 66.46 -27.40 -6.42
N GLU A 6 66.67 -27.72 -7.70
CA GLU A 6 67.58 -26.99 -8.61
C GLU A 6 66.89 -25.86 -9.42
N GLN A 7 65.55 -25.74 -9.38
CA GLN A 7 64.82 -24.68 -10.09
C GLN A 7 64.90 -23.35 -9.32
N GLN A 8 65.83 -22.48 -9.72
CA GLN A 8 66.08 -21.20 -9.03
C GLN A 8 65.13 -20.07 -9.41
N PHE A 9 64.52 -20.11 -10.60
CA PHE A 9 63.67 -19.03 -11.10
C PHE A 9 62.34 -19.56 -11.67
N GLN A 10 61.27 -18.82 -11.36
CA GLN A 10 59.95 -19.01 -11.94
C GLN A 10 59.49 -17.67 -12.50
N TYR A 11 59.19 -17.63 -13.80
CA TYR A 11 58.71 -16.43 -14.48
C TYR A 11 57.30 -16.65 -14.99
N SER A 12 56.46 -15.62 -14.88
CA SER A 12 55.18 -15.57 -15.60
C SER A 12 55.45 -14.99 -16.99
N VAL A 13 55.16 -15.76 -18.03
CA VAL A 13 55.24 -15.30 -19.42
C VAL A 13 53.83 -14.85 -19.84
N GLN A 14 53.68 -13.58 -20.16
CA GLN A 14 52.47 -13.05 -20.77
C GLN A 14 52.65 -12.93 -22.28
N VAL A 15 51.72 -13.50 -23.02
CA VAL A 15 51.60 -13.33 -24.48
C VAL A 15 50.42 -12.41 -24.74
N ARG A 16 50.51 -11.59 -25.79
CA ARG A 16 49.41 -10.72 -26.22
C ARG A 16 48.17 -11.58 -26.49
N GLY A 17 47.10 -11.33 -25.74
CA GLY A 17 45.86 -12.07 -25.82
C GLY A 17 44.94 -11.51 -26.90
N ARG A 18 43.86 -10.84 -26.46
CA ARG A 18 42.88 -10.24 -27.36
C ARG A 18 43.34 -8.88 -27.87
N LEU A 19 42.91 -8.55 -29.08
CA LEU A 19 42.99 -7.20 -29.64
C LEU A 19 41.89 -6.35 -28.98
N THR A 20 42.21 -5.08 -28.71
CA THR A 20 41.33 -4.13 -28.02
C THR A 20 41.06 -2.89 -28.84
N GLU A 21 42.00 -2.50 -29.71
CA GLU A 21 41.89 -1.30 -30.53
C GLU A 21 41.44 -1.63 -31.95
N PRO A 22 40.55 -0.83 -32.57
CA PRO A 22 40.12 -1.02 -33.96
C PRO A 22 41.29 -1.12 -34.95
N GLU A 23 42.38 -0.39 -34.70
CA GLU A 23 43.59 -0.40 -35.52
C GLU A 23 44.28 -1.78 -35.54
N GLU A 24 44.28 -2.50 -34.42
CA GLU A 24 44.85 -3.84 -34.34
C GLU A 24 44.04 -4.83 -35.18
N PHE A 25 42.70 -4.70 -35.18
CA PHE A 25 41.82 -5.50 -36.03
C PHE A 25 42.00 -5.15 -37.50
N ALA A 26 42.16 -3.87 -37.82
CA ALA A 26 42.41 -3.38 -39.17
C ALA A 26 43.71 -3.93 -39.78
N ASP A 27 44.73 -4.17 -38.94
CA ASP A 27 46.04 -4.69 -39.35
C ASP A 27 46.15 -6.23 -39.40
N ILE A 28 45.08 -6.96 -39.12
CA ILE A 28 45.05 -8.42 -39.27
C ILE A 28 45.33 -8.78 -40.74
N ILE A 29 46.34 -9.63 -40.95
CA ILE A 29 46.70 -10.15 -42.26
C ILE A 29 45.67 -11.21 -42.69
N VAL A 30 44.99 -10.95 -43.79
CA VAL A 30 44.00 -11.86 -44.39
C VAL A 30 44.70 -12.83 -45.35
N ARG A 31 45.67 -12.35 -46.13
CA ARG A 31 46.39 -13.15 -47.13
C ARG A 31 47.76 -12.56 -47.47
N ALA A 32 48.75 -13.42 -47.67
CA ALA A 32 50.02 -13.07 -48.32
C ALA A 32 49.94 -13.29 -49.84
N GLN A 33 50.45 -12.35 -50.61
CA GLN A 33 50.51 -12.42 -52.07
C GLN A 33 51.85 -13.02 -52.54
N ALA A 34 51.90 -13.45 -53.81
CA ALA A 34 53.08 -14.09 -54.40
C ALA A 34 54.27 -13.13 -54.58
N ASP A 35 54.00 -11.82 -54.58
CA ASP A 35 54.99 -10.74 -54.65
C ASP A 35 55.56 -10.33 -53.28
N GLY A 36 55.13 -10.99 -52.19
CA GLY A 36 55.53 -10.68 -50.82
C GLY A 36 54.74 -9.56 -50.15
N SER A 37 53.74 -8.98 -50.82
CA SER A 37 52.81 -8.03 -50.20
C SER A 37 51.75 -8.74 -49.36
N PHE A 38 51.17 -8.05 -48.38
CA PHE A 38 50.11 -8.58 -47.52
C PHE A 38 48.82 -7.82 -47.74
N ILE A 39 47.70 -8.54 -47.83
CA ILE A 39 46.34 -7.98 -47.78
C ILE A 39 45.89 -8.03 -46.32
N ARG A 40 45.52 -6.87 -45.77
CA ARG A 40 45.00 -6.69 -44.42
C ARG A 40 43.49 -6.45 -44.44
N ILE A 41 42.83 -6.57 -43.28
CA ILE A 41 41.38 -6.29 -43.17
C ILE A 41 41.04 -4.89 -43.67
N LYS A 42 41.86 -3.88 -43.33
CA LYS A 42 41.66 -2.49 -43.78
C LYS A 42 41.68 -2.29 -45.30
N ASP A 43 42.30 -3.20 -46.04
CA ASP A 43 42.36 -3.10 -47.50
C ASP A 43 41.04 -3.55 -48.15
N VAL A 44 40.18 -4.26 -47.40
CA VAL A 44 38.93 -4.87 -47.91
C VAL A 44 37.68 -4.54 -47.09
N ALA A 45 37.82 -3.92 -45.91
CA ALA A 45 36.71 -3.58 -45.02
C ALA A 45 36.99 -2.31 -44.19
N ARG A 46 35.93 -1.62 -43.78
CA ARG A 46 36.00 -0.54 -42.79
C ARG A 46 35.89 -1.14 -41.39
N VAL A 47 36.85 -0.84 -40.54
CA VAL A 47 36.88 -1.27 -39.14
C VAL A 47 36.67 -0.05 -38.27
N GLU A 48 35.60 -0.03 -37.48
CA GLU A 48 35.29 1.04 -36.55
C GLU A 48 34.55 0.50 -35.32
N LEU A 49 34.60 1.26 -34.23
CA LEU A 49 33.76 1.00 -33.07
C LEU A 49 32.33 1.45 -33.40
N GLY A 50 31.40 0.50 -33.43
CA GLY A 50 29.99 0.75 -33.74
C GLY A 50 29.05 0.11 -32.72
N ALA A 51 27.76 0.40 -32.88
CA ALA A 51 26.73 -0.32 -32.14
C ALA A 51 26.69 -1.78 -32.57
N LYS A 52 26.34 -2.67 -31.63
CA LYS A 52 26.12 -4.09 -31.93
C LYS A 52 24.96 -4.27 -32.94
N ASP A 53 23.89 -3.51 -32.75
CA ASP A 53 22.66 -3.56 -33.57
C ASP A 53 22.17 -2.11 -33.82
N TYR A 54 21.62 -1.86 -35.02
CA TYR A 54 21.10 -0.54 -35.43
C TYR A 54 19.57 -0.50 -35.58
N ASN A 55 18.87 -1.49 -35.01
CA ASN A 55 17.41 -1.65 -35.17
C ASN A 55 16.59 -0.66 -34.35
N PHE A 56 17.21 0.03 -33.38
CA PHE A 56 16.56 1.01 -32.52
C PHE A 56 17.35 2.30 -32.50
N SER A 57 16.64 3.42 -32.61
CA SER A 57 17.19 4.75 -32.34
C SER A 57 16.35 5.40 -31.24
N CYS A 58 17.02 6.00 -30.25
CA CYS A 58 16.36 6.68 -29.16
C CYS A 58 16.72 8.17 -29.20
N ARG A 59 15.70 9.02 -29.07
CA ARG A 59 15.86 10.47 -28.98
C ARG A 59 14.99 11.00 -27.85
N TYR A 60 15.49 12.00 -27.15
CA TYR A 60 14.76 12.72 -26.11
C TYR A 60 14.78 14.21 -26.44
N ASN A 61 13.59 14.83 -26.56
CA ASN A 61 13.43 16.22 -27.01
C ASN A 61 14.26 16.58 -28.26
N GLY A 62 14.30 15.66 -29.24
CA GLY A 62 15.03 15.83 -30.49
C GLY A 62 16.55 15.60 -30.42
N LYS A 63 17.13 15.40 -29.24
CA LYS A 63 18.56 15.07 -29.06
C LYS A 63 18.76 13.54 -29.03
N PRO A 64 19.91 13.00 -29.52
CA PRO A 64 20.25 11.59 -29.34
C PRO A 64 20.23 11.21 -27.86
N ALA A 65 19.69 10.04 -27.53
CA ALA A 65 19.57 9.57 -26.17
C ALA A 65 19.81 8.05 -26.09
N ALA A 66 20.17 7.59 -24.89
CA ALA A 66 20.09 6.19 -24.50
C ALA A 66 19.00 6.04 -23.44
N ALA A 67 18.19 4.99 -23.54
CA ALA A 67 17.11 4.72 -22.59
C ALA A 67 17.37 3.42 -21.85
N PHE A 68 17.11 3.44 -20.54
CA PHE A 68 17.12 2.27 -19.69
C PHE A 68 15.71 2.08 -19.13
N SER A 69 15.16 0.88 -19.31
CA SER A 69 13.92 0.48 -18.65
C SER A 69 14.26 -0.33 -17.41
N ILE A 70 13.68 0.06 -16.27
CA ILE A 70 13.89 -0.61 -14.99
C ILE A 70 12.56 -1.24 -14.59
N ASN A 71 12.57 -2.56 -14.47
CA ASN A 71 11.42 -3.32 -13.98
C ASN A 71 11.63 -3.70 -12.53
N LEU A 72 10.57 -3.58 -11.73
CA LEU A 72 10.57 -3.99 -10.34
C LEU A 72 10.59 -5.52 -10.24
N THR A 73 11.36 -6.05 -9.29
CA THR A 73 11.26 -7.47 -8.91
C THR A 73 9.91 -7.75 -8.23
N PRO A 74 9.38 -8.98 -8.28
CA PRO A 74 8.06 -9.30 -7.71
C PRO A 74 7.87 -8.87 -6.24
N ASP A 75 8.93 -8.98 -5.43
CA ASP A 75 8.91 -8.64 -3.99
C ASP A 75 9.46 -7.24 -3.69
N GLY A 76 9.78 -6.45 -4.72
CA GLY A 76 10.38 -5.13 -4.57
C GLY A 76 9.36 -4.07 -4.14
N SER A 77 9.80 -3.11 -3.34
CA SER A 77 9.02 -1.89 -3.06
C SER A 77 9.27 -0.84 -4.15
N ALA A 78 8.22 -0.43 -4.86
CA ALA A 78 8.34 0.55 -5.95
C ALA A 78 8.89 1.89 -5.44
N ILE A 79 8.37 2.39 -4.31
CA ILE A 79 8.74 3.69 -3.73
C ILE A 79 10.20 3.67 -3.26
N GLU A 80 10.60 2.60 -2.58
CA GLU A 80 11.98 2.45 -2.09
C GLU A 80 12.97 2.29 -3.26
N THR A 81 12.62 1.47 -4.24
CA THR A 81 13.46 1.25 -5.42
C THR A 81 13.65 2.54 -6.23
N SER A 82 12.58 3.31 -6.46
CA SER A 82 12.69 4.62 -7.14
C SER A 82 13.57 5.60 -6.36
N LYS A 83 13.47 5.62 -5.03
CA LYS A 83 14.34 6.43 -4.17
C LYS A 83 15.82 6.03 -4.34
N LEU A 84 16.12 4.73 -4.24
CA LEU A 84 17.49 4.21 -4.38
C LEU A 84 18.07 4.47 -5.79
N ILE A 85 17.26 4.33 -6.84
CA ILE A 85 17.68 4.65 -8.21
C ILE A 85 18.05 6.13 -8.33
N ARG A 86 17.23 7.03 -7.78
CA ARG A 86 17.49 8.48 -7.80
C ARG A 86 18.77 8.82 -7.06
N GLU A 87 18.96 8.28 -5.86
CA GLU A 87 20.17 8.46 -5.06
C GLU A 87 21.41 7.98 -5.83
N ARG A 88 21.34 6.79 -6.45
CA ARG A 88 22.45 6.24 -7.22
C ARG A 88 22.75 7.03 -8.49
N LEU A 89 21.72 7.52 -9.20
CA LEU A 89 21.91 8.36 -10.38
C LEU A 89 22.52 9.72 -10.01
N THR A 90 22.12 10.32 -8.89
CA THR A 90 22.72 11.55 -8.39
C THR A 90 24.20 11.35 -8.06
N GLU A 91 24.57 10.23 -7.43
CA GLU A 91 25.97 9.90 -7.16
C GLU A 91 26.78 9.69 -8.44
N LEU A 92 26.24 8.93 -9.40
CA LEU A 92 26.91 8.66 -10.67
C LEU A 92 27.03 9.88 -11.57
N ALA A 93 26.09 10.82 -11.50
CA ALA A 93 26.08 12.03 -12.30
C ALA A 93 27.35 12.89 -12.11
N HIS A 94 28.02 12.79 -10.96
CA HIS A 94 29.30 13.47 -10.72
C HIS A 94 30.45 12.97 -11.62
N SER A 95 30.35 11.74 -12.12
CA SER A 95 31.35 11.11 -12.98
C SER A 95 31.01 11.20 -14.47
N PHE A 96 29.88 11.83 -14.82
CA PHE A 96 29.47 11.93 -16.21
C PHE A 96 30.36 12.92 -16.98
N PRO A 97 30.65 12.61 -18.25
CA PRO A 97 31.18 13.59 -19.19
C PRO A 97 30.31 14.85 -19.23
N PRO A 98 30.89 16.04 -19.50
CA PRO A 98 30.18 17.32 -19.44
C PRO A 98 29.04 17.47 -20.47
N ASP A 99 28.98 16.60 -21.47
CA ASP A 99 27.97 16.54 -22.52
C ASP A 99 26.85 15.51 -22.25
N ILE A 100 26.90 14.82 -21.10
CA ILE A 100 25.91 13.80 -20.71
C ILE A 100 25.05 14.30 -19.55
N GLU A 101 23.75 14.37 -19.80
CA GLU A 101 22.72 14.62 -18.79
C GLU A 101 21.77 13.42 -18.70
N TYR A 102 21.22 13.16 -17.52
CA TYR A 102 20.18 12.15 -17.34
C TYR A 102 18.82 12.80 -17.12
N ALA A 103 17.76 12.15 -17.60
CA ALA A 103 16.38 12.55 -17.35
C ALA A 103 15.54 11.30 -17.06
N ILE A 104 14.68 11.39 -16.04
CA ILE A 104 13.69 10.34 -15.73
C ILE A 104 12.43 10.68 -16.53
N VAL A 105 12.23 10.00 -17.64
CA VAL A 105 11.14 10.29 -18.60
C VAL A 105 9.80 9.71 -18.13
N HIS A 106 9.83 8.56 -17.44
CA HIS A 106 8.64 7.88 -16.96
C HIS A 106 8.88 7.31 -15.57
N ASP A 107 8.02 7.68 -14.62
CA ASP A 107 8.09 7.20 -13.23
C ASP A 107 6.68 6.97 -12.68
N ASN A 108 6.29 5.70 -12.59
CA ASN A 108 5.01 5.29 -12.04
C ASN A 108 4.88 5.57 -10.53
N THR A 109 6.00 5.74 -9.81
CA THR A 109 5.97 5.95 -8.36
C THR A 109 5.41 7.30 -7.96
N VAL A 110 5.45 8.30 -8.86
CA VAL A 110 4.81 9.61 -8.64
C VAL A 110 3.31 9.43 -8.49
N PHE A 111 2.68 8.66 -9.38
CA PHE A 111 1.25 8.38 -9.32
C PHE A 111 0.89 7.52 -8.10
N VAL A 112 1.69 6.47 -7.81
CA VAL A 112 1.46 5.60 -6.64
C VAL A 112 1.55 6.41 -5.35
N LYS A 113 2.56 7.28 -5.20
CA LYS A 113 2.73 8.12 -4.01
C LYS A 113 1.57 9.09 -3.84
N ALA A 114 1.20 9.81 -4.90
CA ALA A 114 0.05 10.72 -4.88
C ALA A 114 -1.26 10.00 -4.55
N SER A 115 -1.46 8.78 -5.08
CA SER A 115 -2.62 7.95 -4.77
C SER A 115 -2.65 7.54 -3.28
N LEU A 116 -1.52 7.07 -2.74
CA LEU A 116 -1.44 6.69 -1.31
C LEU A 116 -1.68 7.89 -0.39
N GLU A 117 -1.11 9.06 -0.72
CA GLU A 117 -1.33 10.30 0.03
C GLU A 117 -2.79 10.74 -0.01
N SER A 118 -3.42 10.66 -1.18
CA SER A 118 -4.84 11.01 -1.35
C SER A 118 -5.74 10.07 -0.55
N VAL A 119 -5.48 8.76 -0.59
CA VAL A 119 -6.28 7.81 0.20
C VAL A 119 -6.04 7.98 1.71
N ALA A 120 -4.81 8.30 2.12
CA ALA A 120 -4.54 8.64 3.52
C ALA A 120 -5.29 9.91 3.96
N HIS A 121 -5.37 10.94 3.12
CA HIS A 121 -6.16 12.14 3.40
C HIS A 121 -7.65 11.80 3.55
N THR A 122 -8.22 11.09 2.57
CA THR A 122 -9.63 10.64 2.60
C THR A 122 -9.92 9.76 3.81
N PHE A 123 -8.96 8.93 4.23
CA PHE A 123 -9.06 8.10 5.42
C PHE A 123 -9.24 8.93 6.70
N PHE A 124 -8.41 9.97 6.89
CA PHE A 124 -8.53 10.86 8.05
C PHE A 124 -9.80 11.72 7.99
N GLU A 125 -10.19 12.20 6.80
CA GLU A 125 -11.46 12.91 6.61
C GLU A 125 -12.66 12.03 6.96
N ALA A 126 -12.69 10.79 6.49
CA ALA A 126 -13.76 9.84 6.79
C ALA A 126 -13.85 9.55 8.30
N LEU A 127 -12.72 9.34 8.96
CA LEU A 127 -12.68 9.13 10.42
C LEU A 127 -13.18 10.36 11.18
N LEU A 128 -12.82 11.56 10.74
CA LEU A 128 -13.28 12.82 11.33
C LEU A 128 -14.79 13.00 11.13
N LEU A 129 -15.31 12.73 9.93
CA LEU A 129 -16.75 12.83 9.63
C LEU A 129 -17.56 11.87 10.50
N VAL A 130 -17.11 10.62 10.61
CA VAL A 130 -17.71 9.64 11.51
C VAL A 130 -17.74 10.17 12.95
N LEU A 131 -16.61 10.69 13.44
CA LEU A 131 -16.52 11.26 14.78
C LEU A 131 -17.55 12.37 15.01
N VAL A 132 -17.69 13.28 14.04
CA VAL A 132 -18.65 14.39 14.11
C VAL A 132 -20.09 13.88 14.17
N VAL A 133 -20.44 12.90 13.33
CA VAL A 133 -21.79 12.32 13.31
C VAL A 133 -22.08 11.58 14.61
N VAL A 134 -21.17 10.72 15.08
CA VAL A 134 -21.31 10.01 16.36
C VAL A 134 -21.44 10.99 17.53
N PHE A 135 -20.64 12.07 17.53
CA PHE A 135 -20.72 13.11 18.55
C PHE A 135 -22.07 13.85 18.52
N LEU A 136 -22.60 14.12 17.32
CA LEU A 136 -23.89 14.78 17.14
C LEU A 136 -25.04 13.97 17.74
N PHE A 137 -25.04 12.65 17.53
CA PHE A 137 -26.08 11.74 18.04
C PHE A 137 -25.91 11.43 19.54
N LEU A 138 -24.72 11.00 19.97
CA LEU A 138 -24.50 10.56 21.35
C LEU A 138 -24.32 11.73 22.34
N GLN A 139 -23.91 12.90 21.84
CA GLN A 139 -23.71 14.14 22.61
C GLN A 139 -22.90 13.92 23.90
N SER A 140 -21.94 13.01 23.83
CA SER A 140 -21.13 12.51 24.94
C SER A 140 -19.73 12.26 24.41
N LEU A 141 -18.79 13.13 24.77
CA LEU A 141 -17.37 12.97 24.38
C LEU A 141 -16.83 11.59 24.76
N ARG A 142 -17.30 11.05 25.90
CA ARG A 142 -16.89 9.74 26.40
C ARG A 142 -17.38 8.59 25.53
N ALA A 143 -18.62 8.66 25.06
CA ALA A 143 -19.17 7.65 24.17
C ALA A 143 -18.53 7.74 22.78
N THR A 144 -18.24 8.95 22.29
CA THR A 144 -17.57 9.18 21.00
C THR A 144 -16.12 8.68 20.96
N ILE A 145 -15.40 8.69 22.10
CA ILE A 145 -14.03 8.15 22.18
C ILE A 145 -14.00 6.64 21.91
N ILE A 146 -15.09 5.91 22.17
CA ILE A 146 -15.09 4.45 22.04
C ILE A 146 -14.94 4.02 20.57
N PRO A 147 -15.78 4.46 19.61
CA PRO A 147 -15.53 4.19 18.19
C PRO A 147 -14.22 4.79 17.69
N MET A 148 -13.81 5.97 18.20
CA MET A 148 -12.54 6.62 17.83
C MET A 148 -11.32 5.74 18.11
N LEU A 149 -11.37 4.89 19.14
CA LEU A 149 -10.30 3.94 19.47
C LEU A 149 -10.51 2.58 18.79
N ALA A 150 -11.74 2.09 18.73
CA ALA A 150 -12.04 0.78 18.15
C ALA A 150 -11.68 0.72 16.66
N VAL A 151 -12.02 1.75 15.88
CA VAL A 151 -11.84 1.77 14.43
C VAL A 151 -10.36 1.70 14.02
N PRO A 152 -9.44 2.55 14.52
CA PRO A 152 -8.01 2.41 14.25
C PRO A 152 -7.44 1.05 14.66
N VAL A 153 -7.88 0.48 15.79
CA VAL A 153 -7.39 -0.83 16.26
C VAL A 153 -7.78 -1.93 15.27
N SER A 154 -9.03 -1.96 14.80
CA SER A 154 -9.50 -2.93 13.81
C SER A 154 -8.73 -2.82 12.49
N LEU A 155 -8.47 -1.59 12.04
CA LEU A 155 -7.79 -1.32 10.77
C LEU A 155 -6.29 -1.64 10.84
N VAL A 156 -5.62 -1.28 11.93
CA VAL A 156 -4.22 -1.68 12.18
C VAL A 156 -4.10 -3.21 12.29
N GLY A 157 -5.07 -3.85 12.95
CA GLY A 157 -5.16 -5.31 12.98
C GLY A 157 -5.31 -5.91 11.58
N THR A 158 -6.07 -5.26 10.69
CA THR A 158 -6.24 -5.70 9.30
C THR A 158 -4.91 -5.67 8.54
N PHE A 159 -4.11 -4.61 8.71
CA PHE A 159 -2.77 -4.55 8.13
C PHE A 159 -1.85 -5.67 8.66
N ALA A 160 -1.94 -6.01 9.94
CA ALA A 160 -1.17 -7.12 10.49
C ALA A 160 -1.53 -8.47 9.82
N VAL A 161 -2.81 -8.70 9.54
CA VAL A 161 -3.26 -9.90 8.82
C VAL A 161 -2.79 -9.88 7.35
N PHE A 162 -2.71 -8.72 6.69
CA PHE A 162 -2.19 -8.65 5.32
C PHE A 162 -0.74 -9.08 5.21
N VAL A 163 0.08 -8.69 6.19
CA VAL A 163 1.49 -9.12 6.24
C VAL A 163 1.56 -10.65 6.34
N LEU A 164 0.67 -11.28 7.12
CA LEU A 164 0.60 -12.74 7.22
C LEU A 164 0.12 -13.41 5.93
N LEU A 165 -0.77 -12.75 5.17
CA LEU A 165 -1.30 -13.24 3.89
C LEU A 165 -0.42 -12.90 2.68
N GLY A 166 0.67 -12.16 2.88
CA GLY A 166 1.56 -11.72 1.80
C GLY A 166 0.94 -10.64 0.88
N PHE A 167 -0.03 -9.87 1.38
CA PHE A 167 -0.59 -8.76 0.63
C PHE A 167 0.20 -7.46 0.82
N THR A 168 0.25 -6.67 -0.25
CA THR A 168 0.93 -5.37 -0.26
C THR A 168 -0.07 -4.23 -0.07
N ILE A 169 0.44 -3.10 0.45
CA ILE A 169 -0.31 -1.86 0.48
C ILE A 169 -0.26 -1.26 -0.93
N ASN A 170 -1.41 -1.17 -1.57
CA ASN A 170 -1.58 -0.61 -2.90
C ASN A 170 -2.90 0.15 -2.97
N THR A 171 -3.17 0.77 -4.11
CA THR A 171 -4.36 1.61 -4.30
C THR A 171 -5.67 0.84 -4.05
N LEU A 172 -5.77 -0.43 -4.45
CA LEU A 172 -6.99 -1.24 -4.28
C LEU A 172 -7.21 -1.64 -2.82
N THR A 173 -6.17 -2.10 -2.12
CA THR A 173 -6.27 -2.46 -0.70
C THR A 173 -6.59 -1.22 0.15
N MET A 174 -6.01 -0.07 -0.16
CA MET A 174 -6.31 1.19 0.53
C MET A 174 -7.73 1.70 0.27
N PHE A 175 -8.26 1.59 -0.96
CA PHE A 175 -9.67 1.90 -1.24
C PHE A 175 -10.62 0.98 -0.48
N ALA A 176 -10.33 -0.32 -0.44
CA ALA A 176 -11.11 -1.28 0.33
C ALA A 176 -11.11 -0.95 1.83
N MET A 177 -9.97 -0.47 2.36
CA MET A 177 -9.88 0.00 3.76
C MET A 177 -10.76 1.21 4.03
N VAL A 178 -10.79 2.20 3.14
CA VAL A 178 -11.68 3.37 3.28
C VAL A 178 -13.14 2.95 3.26
N LEU A 179 -13.52 2.04 2.36
CA LEU A 179 -14.89 1.51 2.32
C LEU A 179 -15.22 0.71 3.59
N ALA A 180 -14.26 -0.04 4.12
CA ALA A 180 -14.43 -0.81 5.35
C ALA A 180 -14.64 0.08 6.58
N ILE A 181 -14.20 1.35 6.59
CA ILE A 181 -14.44 2.27 7.72
C ILE A 181 -15.93 2.30 8.08
N GLY A 182 -16.82 2.41 7.09
CA GLY A 182 -18.27 2.47 7.35
C GLY A 182 -18.78 1.23 8.09
N ILE A 183 -18.33 0.05 7.66
CA ILE A 183 -18.69 -1.24 8.28
C ILE A 183 -18.11 -1.34 9.69
N VAL A 184 -16.82 -1.02 9.84
CA VAL A 184 -16.10 -1.14 11.12
C VAL A 184 -16.67 -0.20 12.18
N VAL A 185 -17.06 1.00 11.74
CA VAL A 185 -17.67 2.02 12.59
C VAL A 185 -19.04 1.58 13.06
N ASP A 186 -19.86 1.00 12.18
CA ASP A 186 -21.22 0.55 12.50
C ASP A 186 -21.21 -0.46 13.65
N ASP A 187 -20.33 -1.46 13.61
CA ASP A 187 -20.19 -2.45 14.68
C ASP A 187 -19.92 -1.81 16.06
N ALA A 188 -19.03 -0.80 16.10
CA ALA A 188 -18.70 -0.09 17.33
C ALA A 188 -19.85 0.82 17.80
N ILE A 189 -20.55 1.47 16.87
CA ILE A 189 -21.70 2.33 17.17
C ILE A 189 -22.84 1.49 17.74
N VAL A 190 -23.22 0.39 17.10
CA VAL A 190 -24.34 -0.47 17.53
C VAL A 190 -24.15 -0.94 18.97
N VAL A 191 -22.93 -1.35 19.34
CA VAL A 191 -22.61 -1.76 20.71
C VAL A 191 -22.73 -0.58 21.67
N VAL A 192 -22.10 0.56 21.36
CA VAL A 192 -22.12 1.75 22.24
C VAL A 192 -23.54 2.31 22.42
N GLU A 193 -24.33 2.33 21.36
CA GLU A 193 -25.72 2.78 21.38
C GLU A 193 -26.60 1.86 22.22
N ALA A 194 -26.45 0.53 22.09
CA ALA A 194 -27.18 -0.42 22.91
C ALA A 194 -26.85 -0.28 24.41
N VAL A 195 -25.58 0.00 24.75
CA VAL A 195 -25.19 0.31 26.13
C VAL A 195 -25.80 1.62 26.62
N GLU A 196 -25.72 2.68 25.82
CA GLU A 196 -26.30 3.99 26.17
C GLU A 196 -27.82 3.92 26.34
N HIS A 197 -28.52 3.13 25.53
CA HIS A 197 -29.95 2.87 25.65
C HIS A 197 -30.30 2.27 27.03
N HIS A 198 -29.55 1.26 27.46
CA HIS A 198 -29.74 0.62 28.77
C HIS A 198 -29.32 1.52 29.94
N MET A 199 -28.28 2.33 29.76
CA MET A 199 -27.89 3.34 30.75
C MET A 199 -28.94 4.44 30.90
N ALA A 200 -29.64 4.81 29.82
CA ALA A 200 -30.74 5.76 29.88
C ALA A 200 -31.94 5.23 30.70
N GLN A 201 -32.12 3.91 30.75
CA GLN A 201 -33.11 3.23 31.61
C GLN A 201 -32.69 3.18 33.10
N GLY A 202 -31.48 3.67 33.44
CA GLY A 202 -31.00 3.80 34.81
C GLY A 202 -30.05 2.70 35.29
N LEU A 203 -29.65 1.76 34.42
CA LEU A 203 -28.67 0.74 34.76
C LEU A 203 -27.26 1.33 34.89
N PRO A 204 -26.43 0.84 35.85
CA PRO A 204 -25.03 1.24 35.91
C PRO A 204 -24.25 0.72 34.67
N PRO A 205 -23.13 1.37 34.29
CA PRO A 205 -22.42 1.06 33.05
C PRO A 205 -22.09 -0.42 32.84
N ARG A 206 -21.68 -1.11 33.91
CA ARG A 206 -21.36 -2.55 33.86
C ARG A 206 -22.58 -3.42 33.54
N ASP A 207 -23.68 -3.20 34.24
CA ASP A 207 -24.89 -4.02 34.08
C ASP A 207 -25.59 -3.68 32.76
N ALA A 208 -25.58 -2.40 32.36
CA ALA A 208 -26.04 -1.96 31.04
C ALA A 208 -25.24 -2.62 29.92
N THR A 209 -23.91 -2.71 30.06
CA THR A 209 -23.05 -3.36 29.07
C THR A 209 -23.34 -4.85 28.97
N LEU A 210 -23.44 -5.56 30.10
CA LEU A 210 -23.77 -6.99 30.10
C LEU A 210 -25.12 -7.27 29.43
N LYS A 211 -26.13 -6.46 29.74
CA LYS A 211 -27.46 -6.62 29.14
C LYS A 211 -27.45 -6.32 27.65
N ALA A 212 -26.84 -5.21 27.25
CA ALA A 212 -26.68 -4.85 25.83
C ALA A 212 -25.96 -5.94 25.04
N MET A 213 -24.87 -6.49 25.57
CA MET A 213 -24.10 -7.55 24.90
C MET A 213 -24.91 -8.83 24.69
N ASN A 214 -25.84 -9.18 25.58
CA ASN A 214 -26.73 -10.33 25.37
C ASN A 214 -27.67 -10.13 24.18
N GLU A 215 -28.01 -8.88 23.85
CA GLU A 215 -28.89 -8.54 22.74
C GLU A 215 -28.13 -8.36 21.41
N VAL A 216 -26.95 -7.72 21.44
CA VAL A 216 -26.22 -7.36 20.22
C VAL A 216 -25.17 -8.37 19.76
N SER A 217 -24.70 -9.27 20.63
CA SER A 217 -23.61 -10.21 20.26
C SER A 217 -23.98 -11.11 19.08
N GLY A 218 -25.19 -11.69 19.11
CA GLY A 218 -25.69 -12.54 18.03
C GLY A 218 -25.78 -11.82 16.69
N PRO A 219 -26.46 -10.66 16.62
CA PRO A 219 -26.51 -9.83 15.43
C PRO A 219 -25.14 -9.43 14.87
N VAL A 220 -24.20 -8.97 15.71
CA VAL A 220 -22.86 -8.56 15.27
C VAL A 220 -22.09 -9.72 14.64
N VAL A 221 -22.12 -10.91 15.26
CA VAL A 221 -21.49 -12.11 14.67
C VAL A 221 -22.17 -12.51 13.36
N ALA A 222 -23.51 -12.43 13.30
CA ALA A 222 -24.26 -12.79 12.10
C ALA A 222 -23.92 -11.88 10.91
N ILE A 223 -23.86 -10.56 11.13
CA ILE A 223 -23.48 -9.58 10.11
C ILE A 223 -22.06 -9.85 9.60
N ALA A 224 -21.11 -10.10 10.51
CA ALA A 224 -19.73 -10.41 10.13
C ALA A 224 -19.62 -11.67 9.25
N LEU A 225 -20.37 -12.73 9.60
CA LEU A 225 -20.41 -13.97 8.82
C LEU A 225 -21.11 -13.78 7.48
N ILE A 226 -22.18 -13.00 7.41
CA ILE A 226 -22.87 -12.67 6.15
C ILE A 226 -21.94 -11.89 5.23
N LEU A 227 -21.26 -10.86 5.72
CA LEU A 227 -20.31 -10.08 4.93
C LEU A 227 -19.13 -10.95 4.47
N ALA A 228 -18.60 -11.81 5.33
CA ALA A 228 -17.59 -12.78 4.93
C ALA A 228 -18.13 -13.72 3.83
N ALA A 229 -19.36 -14.22 3.95
CA ALA A 229 -19.99 -15.07 2.93
C ALA A 229 -20.22 -14.36 1.59
N VAL A 230 -20.41 -13.03 1.59
CA VAL A 230 -20.52 -12.22 0.37
C VAL A 230 -19.15 -12.01 -0.29
N PHE A 231 -18.12 -11.67 0.48
CA PHE A 231 -16.82 -11.29 -0.07
C PHE A 231 -15.86 -12.45 -0.29
N VAL A 232 -15.87 -13.50 0.55
CA VAL A 232 -14.96 -14.64 0.41
C VAL A 232 -15.07 -15.32 -0.97
N PRO A 233 -16.26 -15.56 -1.55
CA PRO A 233 -16.38 -16.14 -2.89
C PRO A 233 -15.73 -15.29 -3.99
N VAL A 234 -15.74 -13.97 -3.85
CA VAL A 234 -15.14 -13.04 -4.81
C VAL A 234 -13.62 -13.23 -4.91
N ALA A 235 -12.98 -13.68 -3.82
CA ALA A 235 -11.54 -14.00 -3.80
C ALA A 235 -11.16 -15.22 -4.66
N PHE A 236 -12.13 -16.04 -5.08
CA PHE A 236 -11.93 -17.21 -5.93
C PHE A 236 -12.19 -16.94 -7.42
N LEU A 237 -12.51 -15.70 -7.80
CA LEU A 237 -12.64 -15.34 -9.21
C LEU A 237 -11.30 -15.54 -9.95
N GLY A 238 -11.38 -16.11 -11.15
CA GLY A 238 -10.22 -16.35 -12.01
C GLY A 238 -9.84 -15.15 -12.89
N GLY A 239 -8.68 -15.26 -13.54
CA GLY A 239 -8.17 -14.27 -14.48
C GLY A 239 -7.66 -12.98 -13.84
N MET A 240 -7.27 -12.02 -14.69
CA MET A 240 -6.68 -10.75 -14.24
C MET A 240 -7.64 -9.93 -13.36
N ALA A 241 -8.93 -9.92 -13.70
CA ALA A 241 -9.95 -9.26 -12.89
C ALA A 241 -10.10 -9.92 -11.50
N GLY A 242 -10.00 -11.24 -11.44
CA GLY A 242 -10.06 -11.99 -10.19
C GLY A 242 -8.94 -11.64 -9.22
N VAL A 243 -7.71 -11.43 -9.71
CA VAL A 243 -6.58 -10.99 -8.88
C VAL A 243 -6.83 -9.61 -8.27
N MET A 244 -7.41 -8.68 -9.04
CA MET A 244 -7.75 -7.33 -8.55
C MET A 244 -8.87 -7.38 -7.50
N TYR A 245 -9.93 -8.14 -7.77
CA TYR A 245 -11.05 -8.30 -6.83
C TYR A 245 -10.68 -9.07 -5.57
N LYS A 246 -9.73 -10.01 -5.65
CA LYS A 246 -9.22 -10.75 -4.49
C LYS A 246 -8.66 -9.82 -3.43
N GLN A 247 -7.87 -8.82 -3.83
CA GLN A 247 -7.30 -7.85 -2.90
C GLN A 247 -8.39 -7.05 -2.19
N PHE A 248 -9.40 -6.59 -2.93
CA PHE A 248 -10.53 -5.87 -2.39
C PHE A 248 -11.37 -6.74 -1.43
N ALA A 249 -11.74 -7.94 -1.89
CA ALA A 249 -12.62 -8.85 -1.17
C ALA A 249 -12.01 -9.34 0.15
N VAL A 250 -10.74 -9.75 0.14
CA VAL A 250 -10.09 -10.21 1.36
C VAL A 250 -9.88 -9.05 2.33
N THR A 251 -9.61 -7.83 1.84
CA THR A 251 -9.52 -6.64 2.69
C THR A 251 -10.80 -6.43 3.48
N VAL A 252 -11.94 -6.37 2.80
CA VAL A 252 -13.24 -6.13 3.45
C VAL A 252 -13.63 -7.29 4.37
N ALA A 253 -13.40 -8.54 3.95
CA ALA A 253 -13.73 -9.71 4.78
C ALA A 253 -12.92 -9.73 6.08
N VAL A 254 -11.60 -9.52 6.00
CA VAL A 254 -10.71 -9.52 7.16
C VAL A 254 -11.00 -8.33 8.07
N SER A 255 -11.18 -7.12 7.52
CA SER A 255 -11.47 -5.93 8.31
C SER A 255 -12.78 -6.06 9.06
N THR A 256 -13.80 -6.66 8.45
CA THR A 256 -15.10 -6.89 9.07
C THR A 256 -15.00 -7.95 10.17
N MET A 257 -14.30 -9.06 9.93
CA MET A 257 -14.10 -10.09 10.95
C MET A 257 -13.34 -9.57 12.17
N LEU A 258 -12.28 -8.78 11.93
CA LEU A 258 -11.53 -8.14 13.01
C LEU A 258 -12.36 -7.06 13.72
N SER A 259 -13.18 -6.30 12.98
CA SER A 259 -14.10 -5.33 13.56
C SER A 259 -15.07 -5.98 14.52
N ALA A 260 -15.75 -7.06 14.08
CA ALA A 260 -16.67 -7.80 14.94
C ALA A 260 -15.95 -8.34 16.18
N PHE A 261 -14.72 -8.85 16.04
CA PHE A 261 -13.92 -9.25 17.19
C PHE A 261 -13.65 -8.09 18.16
N VAL A 262 -13.25 -6.92 17.65
CA VAL A 262 -13.01 -5.70 18.45
C VAL A 262 -14.31 -5.20 19.10
N ALA A 263 -15.43 -5.23 18.38
CA ALA A 263 -16.75 -4.81 18.83
C ALA A 263 -17.30 -5.70 19.95
N LEU A 264 -16.94 -6.99 19.97
CA LEU A 264 -17.34 -7.93 21.01
C LEU A 264 -16.36 -8.03 22.19
N SER A 265 -15.14 -7.51 22.04
CA SER A 265 -14.08 -7.61 23.06
C SER A 265 -13.67 -6.26 23.65
N LEU A 266 -13.09 -5.39 22.83
CA LEU A 266 -12.54 -4.10 23.25
C LEU A 266 -13.65 -3.08 23.51
N THR A 267 -14.64 -2.98 22.62
CA THR A 267 -15.71 -1.98 22.73
C THR A 267 -16.50 -2.10 24.04
N PRO A 268 -16.94 -3.30 24.50
CA PRO A 268 -17.65 -3.44 25.75
C PRO A 268 -16.76 -3.14 26.96
N ALA A 269 -15.47 -3.50 26.91
CA ALA A 269 -14.51 -3.14 27.94
C ALA A 269 -14.34 -1.62 28.06
N LEU A 270 -14.25 -0.92 26.92
CA LEU A 270 -14.20 0.54 26.86
C LEU A 270 -15.51 1.17 27.37
N CYS A 271 -16.68 0.60 27.05
CA CYS A 271 -17.96 1.05 27.59
C CYS A 271 -17.95 1.05 29.12
N VAL A 272 -17.50 -0.03 29.75
CA VAL A 272 -17.46 -0.14 31.21
C VAL A 272 -16.43 0.83 31.83
N MET A 273 -15.27 1.00 31.19
CA MET A 273 -14.20 1.86 31.72
C MET A 273 -14.46 3.36 31.54
N VAL A 274 -15.06 3.75 30.42
CA VAL A 274 -15.12 5.14 29.97
C VAL A 274 -16.49 5.76 30.25
N LEU A 275 -17.60 5.01 30.10
CA LEU A 275 -18.93 5.56 30.31
C LEU A 275 -19.20 5.83 31.79
N ARG A 276 -19.92 6.91 32.06
CA ARG A 276 -20.39 7.25 33.41
C ARG A 276 -21.90 7.40 33.42
N PRO A 277 -22.59 7.07 34.53
CA PRO A 277 -24.02 7.26 34.65
C PRO A 277 -24.40 8.70 34.31
N LYS A 278 -25.30 8.87 33.33
CA LYS A 278 -25.88 10.18 33.04
C LYS A 278 -26.79 10.54 34.22
N LYS A 279 -26.42 11.56 35.01
CA LYS A 279 -27.35 12.19 35.96
C LYS A 279 -28.54 12.69 35.13
N LYS A 280 -29.79 12.30 35.47
CA LYS A 280 -31.03 12.84 34.89
C LYS A 280 -30.97 14.37 34.89
N HIS A 281 -30.45 14.97 33.82
CA HIS A 281 -30.45 16.40 33.62
C HIS A 281 -31.64 16.70 32.73
N GLY A 282 -32.53 17.58 33.23
CA GLY A 282 -33.62 18.15 32.44
C GLY A 282 -33.11 18.67 31.11
N GLY A 283 -33.97 18.58 30.09
CA GLY A 283 -33.65 18.79 28.67
C GLY A 283 -32.53 19.79 28.42
N ARG A 284 -31.45 19.31 27.77
CA ARG A 284 -30.31 20.14 27.38
C ARG A 284 -30.81 21.37 26.60
N LYS A 285 -30.46 22.57 27.05
CA LYS A 285 -30.73 23.82 26.33
C LYS A 285 -29.63 24.07 25.28
N GLY A 286 -29.97 24.71 24.16
CA GLY A 286 -29.03 25.05 23.07
C GLY A 286 -29.24 24.24 21.79
N PHE A 287 -28.25 24.24 20.89
CA PHE A 287 -28.28 23.55 19.58
C PHE A 287 -28.66 22.07 19.72
N PHE A 288 -28.01 21.34 20.63
CA PHE A 288 -28.30 19.93 20.90
C PHE A 288 -29.73 19.68 21.37
N GLY A 289 -30.35 20.61 22.10
CA GLY A 289 -31.76 20.51 22.50
C GLY A 289 -32.72 20.76 21.33
N ALA A 290 -32.38 21.66 20.42
CA ALA A 290 -33.14 21.88 19.19
C ALA A 290 -33.04 20.67 18.25
N PHE A 291 -31.83 20.11 18.09
CA PHE A 291 -31.61 18.88 17.32
C PHE A 291 -32.41 17.71 17.87
N ASN A 292 -32.35 17.44 19.18
CA ASN A 292 -33.09 16.33 19.80
C ASN A 292 -34.60 16.46 19.61
N ARG A 293 -35.17 17.66 19.80
CA ARG A 293 -36.61 17.89 19.59
C ARG A 293 -37.03 17.71 18.13
N GLY A 294 -36.19 18.17 17.19
CA GLY A 294 -36.44 17.98 15.76
C GLY A 294 -36.37 16.51 15.37
N PHE A 295 -35.37 15.78 15.89
CA PHE A 295 -35.22 14.35 15.66
C PHE A 295 -36.39 13.57 16.25
N GLU A 296 -36.78 13.82 17.51
CA GLU A 296 -37.96 13.19 18.14
C GLU A 296 -39.26 13.45 17.37
N ALA A 297 -39.46 14.67 16.87
CA ALA A 297 -40.62 15.00 16.05
C ALA A 297 -40.66 14.20 14.73
N LEU A 298 -39.50 14.01 14.09
CA LEU A 298 -39.38 13.19 12.88
C LEU A 298 -39.60 11.69 13.18
N THR A 299 -39.01 11.17 14.26
CA THR A 299 -39.21 9.77 14.68
C THR A 299 -40.67 9.50 15.02
N GLY A 300 -41.35 10.43 15.70
CA GLY A 300 -42.77 10.32 16.01
C GLY A 300 -43.67 10.31 14.76
N GLY A 301 -43.27 11.01 13.70
CA GLY A 301 -43.95 10.96 12.40
C GLY A 301 -43.70 9.67 11.62
N TYR A 302 -42.50 9.08 11.74
CA TYR A 302 -42.12 7.85 11.05
C TYR A 302 -42.77 6.60 11.65
N GLY A 303 -43.01 6.58 12.97
CA GLY A 303 -43.68 5.47 13.67
C GLY A 303 -45.21 5.42 13.50
N TRP A 304 -45.79 6.34 12.73
CA TRP A 304 -47.23 6.42 12.43
C TRP A 304 -47.58 5.98 10.99
N GLY A 305 -46.62 5.38 10.27
CA GLY A 305 -46.79 4.76 8.95
C GLY A 305 -46.77 3.24 9.00
#